data_AF-A0A9P7GA68-F1
#
_entry.id   AF-A0A9P7GA68-F1
#
_cell.length_a   1.000
_cell.length_b   1.000
_cell.length_c   1.000
_cell.angle_alpha   90.00
_cell.angle_beta   90.00
_cell.angle_gamma   90.00
#
_symmetry.space_group_name_H-M   'P 1'
#
loop_
_entity.id
_entity.type
_entity.pdbx_description
1 polymer ?
#
loop_
_entity_poly.entity_id
_entity_poly.type
_entity_poly.pdbx_seq_one_letter_code
_entity_poly.pdbx_strand_id
1 'polypeptide(L)'
;MKGVPGARTDTSCLVDPDSGRQTISLQMCGNGIVEKGEDCDPGKGVDSACCDPETCKFRPGALCDPESSPCCTGQCTFAPSTQVCRPSKDALCDTAETCTGNSSTCPTDVVAPNGKSCGSDDLKCASGQCTSIARAYKNYGSLSEPSIVIGLINILDRAMPNDWSVIGAQKGVPQPQR
;
A
#
# COMPACT_ATOMS: atom_id res chain seq x y z
N MET A 1 -21.89 3.27 -6.71
CA MET A 1 -21.71 4.73 -6.53
C MET A 1 -21.32 5.30 -7.88
N LYS A 2 -22.04 6.30 -8.42
CA LYS A 2 -21.63 6.96 -9.67
C LYS A 2 -20.50 7.93 -9.34
N GLY A 3 -19.28 7.62 -9.73
CA GLY A 3 -18.14 8.52 -9.60
C GLY A 3 -18.37 9.81 -10.39
N VAL A 4 -17.74 10.92 -9.96
CA VAL A 4 -17.79 12.19 -10.71
C VAL A 4 -17.16 11.97 -12.08
N PRO A 5 -17.82 12.36 -13.19
CA PRO A 5 -17.24 12.23 -14.52
C PRO A 5 -15.87 12.93 -14.58
N GLY A 6 -14.81 12.17 -14.86
CA GLY A 6 -13.44 12.68 -14.95
C GLY A 6 -12.62 12.61 -13.67
N ALA A 7 -13.21 12.31 -12.51
CA ALA A 7 -12.45 12.03 -11.29
C ALA A 7 -11.93 10.58 -11.33
N ARG A 8 -10.61 10.40 -11.21
CA ARG A 8 -10.01 9.10 -10.93
C ARG A 8 -9.62 9.07 -9.46
N THR A 9 -10.03 8.02 -8.74
CA THR A 9 -9.51 7.76 -7.41
C THR A 9 -8.05 7.33 -7.57
N ASP A 10 -7.14 8.02 -6.89
CA ASP A 10 -5.76 7.57 -6.78
C ASP A 10 -5.71 6.35 -5.86
N THR A 11 -5.45 5.18 -6.46
CA THR A 11 -5.35 3.90 -5.76
C THR A 11 -3.91 3.48 -5.50
N SER A 12 -2.93 4.36 -5.76
CA SER A 12 -1.50 4.03 -5.65
C SER A 12 -1.04 3.68 -4.23
N CYS A 13 -1.80 4.08 -3.21
CA CYS A 13 -1.55 3.77 -1.80
C CYS A 13 -2.36 2.58 -1.26
N LEU A 14 -3.24 1.99 -2.08
CA LEU A 14 -3.98 0.80 -1.69
C LEU A 14 -3.04 -0.41 -1.78
N VAL A 15 -2.95 -1.13 -0.68
CA VAL A 15 -2.20 -2.38 -0.57
C VAL A 15 -3.10 -3.41 0.10
N ASP A 16 -2.90 -4.67 -0.22
CA ASP A 16 -3.57 -5.75 0.49
C ASP A 16 -3.20 -5.69 1.98
N PRO A 17 -4.15 -5.99 2.88
CA PRO A 17 -3.83 -6.08 4.30
C PRO A 17 -2.76 -7.16 4.51
N ASP A 18 -1.64 -6.79 5.14
CA ASP A 18 -0.63 -7.75 5.56
C ASP A 18 -1.26 -8.84 6.44
N SER A 19 -0.71 -10.05 6.42
CA SER A 19 -1.21 -11.21 7.15
C SER A 19 -1.32 -10.99 8.68
N GLY A 20 -0.63 -9.97 9.21
CA GLY A 20 -0.71 -9.54 10.61
C GLY A 20 -1.86 -8.58 10.94
N ARG A 21 -2.59 -8.05 9.95
CA ARG A 21 -3.65 -7.06 10.15
C ARG A 21 -5.02 -7.71 10.05
N GLN A 22 -5.70 -7.83 11.19
CA GLN A 22 -7.08 -8.34 11.24
C GLN A 22 -8.02 -7.34 10.55
N THR A 23 -8.64 -7.76 9.46
CA THR A 23 -9.78 -7.04 8.88
C THR A 23 -11.01 -7.32 9.74
N ILE A 24 -11.78 -6.27 10.07
CA ILE A 24 -13.06 -6.45 10.74
C ILE A 24 -14.00 -7.11 9.74
N SER A 25 -14.27 -8.39 9.95
CA SER A 25 -15.04 -9.22 9.04
C SER A 25 -16.52 -9.21 9.43
N LEU A 26 -17.37 -8.91 8.46
CA LEU A 26 -18.83 -9.05 8.59
C LEU A 26 -19.34 -10.34 7.92
N GLN A 27 -18.45 -11.09 7.24
CA GLN A 27 -18.73 -12.38 6.57
C GLN A 27 -19.90 -12.26 5.59
N MET A 28 -19.82 -11.24 4.72
CA MET A 28 -20.89 -10.91 3.80
C MET A 28 -20.52 -11.30 2.38
N CYS A 29 -20.99 -12.47 1.96
CA CYS A 29 -20.84 -12.90 0.59
C CYS A 29 -21.44 -11.89 -0.41
N GLY A 30 -20.65 -11.53 -1.42
CA GLY A 30 -21.00 -10.59 -2.48
C GLY A 30 -20.47 -9.17 -2.23
N ASN A 31 -19.61 -8.96 -1.25
CA ASN A 31 -18.97 -7.68 -0.99
C ASN A 31 -17.63 -7.51 -1.77
N GLY A 32 -17.15 -8.58 -2.42
CA GLY A 32 -15.93 -8.60 -3.21
C GLY A 32 -14.64 -8.71 -2.38
N ILE A 33 -14.74 -9.15 -1.12
CA ILE A 33 -13.62 -9.36 -0.21
C ILE A 33 -13.72 -10.79 0.30
N VAL A 34 -12.70 -11.61 0.04
CA VAL A 34 -12.71 -12.99 0.56
C VAL A 34 -12.50 -12.98 2.08
N GLU A 35 -13.54 -13.34 2.81
CA GLU A 35 -13.55 -13.38 4.27
C GLU A 35 -13.41 -14.81 4.80
N LYS A 36 -13.21 -14.94 6.12
CA LYS A 36 -13.11 -16.27 6.75
C LYS A 36 -14.42 -17.04 6.54
N GLY A 37 -14.33 -18.19 5.86
CA GLY A 37 -15.47 -19.06 5.56
C GLY A 37 -15.89 -19.02 4.08
N GLU A 38 -15.33 -18.11 3.30
CA GLU A 38 -15.50 -18.00 1.85
C GLU A 38 -14.27 -18.55 1.14
N ASP A 39 -14.48 -19.09 -0.07
CA ASP A 39 -13.37 -19.57 -0.92
C ASP A 39 -13.03 -18.53 -1.99
N CYS A 40 -14.01 -17.70 -2.36
CA CYS A 40 -13.96 -16.64 -3.35
C CYS A 40 -15.13 -15.66 -3.12
N ASP A 41 -15.00 -14.42 -3.58
CA ASP A 41 -16.10 -13.46 -3.60
C ASP A 41 -15.97 -12.56 -4.85
N PRO A 42 -16.74 -12.81 -5.92
CA PRO A 42 -16.66 -12.03 -7.14
C PRO A 42 -17.39 -10.67 -7.00
N GLY A 43 -18.08 -10.43 -5.90
CA GLY A 43 -18.95 -9.28 -5.71
C GLY A 43 -20.37 -9.52 -6.24
N LYS A 44 -21.32 -8.78 -5.66
CA LYS A 44 -22.74 -8.90 -5.98
C LYS A 44 -23.02 -8.52 -7.43
N GLY A 45 -23.68 -9.42 -8.16
CA GLY A 45 -24.08 -9.21 -9.55
C GLY A 45 -22.95 -9.41 -10.56
N VAL A 46 -21.82 -9.96 -10.11
CA VAL A 46 -20.75 -10.44 -10.98
C VAL A 46 -21.00 -11.91 -11.29
N ASP A 47 -21.07 -12.23 -12.59
CA ASP A 47 -21.24 -13.61 -13.05
C ASP A 47 -19.85 -14.23 -13.25
N SER A 48 -19.36 -14.92 -12.20
CA SER A 48 -18.11 -15.67 -12.27
C SER A 48 -18.36 -17.12 -12.69
N ALA A 49 -17.58 -17.58 -13.66
CA ALA A 49 -17.50 -18.97 -14.06
C ALA A 49 -16.79 -19.86 -13.01
N CYS A 50 -16.12 -19.25 -12.03
CA CYS A 50 -15.29 -19.94 -11.03
C CYS A 50 -15.88 -19.89 -9.62
N CYS A 51 -16.63 -18.83 -9.31
CA CYS A 51 -17.24 -18.63 -8.01
C CYS A 51 -18.77 -18.61 -8.10
N ASP A 52 -19.44 -19.22 -7.14
CA ASP A 52 -20.87 -19.04 -6.94
C ASP A 52 -21.11 -17.74 -6.13
N PRO A 53 -21.75 -16.71 -6.73
CA PRO A 53 -21.94 -15.41 -6.09
C PRO A 53 -22.98 -15.42 -4.96
N GLU A 54 -23.76 -16.50 -4.80
CA GLU A 54 -24.71 -16.62 -3.68
C GLU A 54 -24.09 -17.27 -2.44
N THR A 55 -23.10 -18.14 -2.65
CA THR A 55 -22.50 -18.95 -1.58
C THR A 55 -21.04 -18.60 -1.30
N CYS A 56 -20.38 -17.84 -2.17
CA CYS A 56 -18.96 -17.50 -2.08
C CYS A 56 -18.08 -18.74 -1.97
N LYS A 57 -18.47 -19.77 -2.74
CA LYS A 57 -17.79 -21.05 -2.87
C LYS A 57 -17.33 -21.28 -4.29
N PHE A 58 -16.22 -21.99 -4.42
CA PHE A 58 -15.76 -22.41 -5.72
C PHE A 58 -16.79 -23.32 -6.39
N ARG A 59 -17.03 -23.07 -7.67
CA ARG A 59 -17.78 -23.99 -8.52
C ARG A 59 -16.98 -25.28 -8.72
N PRO A 60 -17.63 -26.42 -9.01
CA PRO A 60 -16.93 -27.69 -9.18
C PRO A 60 -15.78 -27.60 -10.19
N GLY A 61 -14.57 -27.97 -9.75
CA GLY A 61 -13.36 -27.96 -10.59
C GLY A 61 -12.59 -26.64 -10.60
N ALA A 62 -13.10 -25.57 -9.98
CA ALA A 62 -12.36 -24.33 -9.81
C ALA A 62 -11.31 -24.47 -8.68
N LEU A 63 -10.09 -24.00 -8.95
CA LEU A 63 -9.01 -23.88 -7.96
C LEU A 63 -8.89 -22.46 -7.40
N CYS A 64 -9.38 -21.49 -8.16
CA CYS A 64 -9.32 -20.07 -7.86
C CYS A 64 -10.39 -19.33 -8.68
N ASP A 65 -10.54 -18.04 -8.40
CA ASP A 65 -11.43 -17.14 -9.10
C ASP A 65 -10.67 -15.87 -9.56
N PRO A 66 -10.79 -15.44 -10.83
CA PRO A 66 -10.08 -14.27 -11.36
C PRO A 66 -10.57 -12.92 -10.81
N GLU A 67 -11.80 -12.85 -10.30
CA GLU A 67 -12.32 -11.65 -9.66
C GLU A 67 -11.76 -11.49 -8.24
N SER A 68 -11.50 -12.62 -7.57
CA SER A 68 -10.93 -12.67 -6.23
C SER A 68 -9.39 -12.61 -6.21
N SER A 69 -8.71 -12.90 -7.34
CA SER A 69 -7.25 -12.96 -7.37
C SER A 69 -6.62 -12.66 -8.75
N PRO A 70 -5.54 -11.86 -8.80
CA PRO A 70 -4.76 -11.61 -10.02
C PRO A 70 -3.93 -12.80 -10.50
N CYS A 71 -3.75 -13.83 -9.65
CA CYS A 71 -3.05 -15.07 -10.00
C CYS A 71 -3.99 -16.21 -10.38
N CYS A 72 -5.22 -15.90 -10.77
CA CYS A 72 -6.13 -16.85 -11.36
C CYS A 72 -6.38 -16.54 -12.83
N THR A 73 -6.39 -17.59 -13.66
CA THR A 73 -6.81 -17.47 -15.06
C THR A 73 -8.33 -17.50 -15.17
N GLY A 74 -8.85 -17.04 -16.32
CA GLY A 74 -10.27 -17.19 -16.64
C GLY A 74 -10.75 -18.64 -16.83
N GLN A 75 -9.87 -19.63 -16.63
CA GLN A 75 -10.22 -21.06 -16.62
C GLN A 75 -10.22 -21.64 -15.19
N CYS A 76 -10.28 -20.77 -14.18
CA CYS A 76 -10.34 -21.16 -12.77
C CYS A 76 -9.13 -21.98 -12.30
N THR A 77 -7.97 -21.73 -12.91
CA THR A 77 -6.69 -22.40 -12.59
C THR A 77 -5.59 -21.37 -12.36
N PHE A 78 -4.54 -21.75 -11.64
CA PHE A 78 -3.46 -20.84 -11.29
C PHE A 78 -2.76 -20.27 -12.53
N ALA A 79 -2.51 -18.96 -12.50
CA ALA A 79 -1.76 -18.26 -13.54
C ALA A 79 -0.30 -18.72 -13.56
N PRO A 80 0.36 -18.73 -14.74
CA PRO A 80 1.75 -19.17 -14.87
C PRO A 80 2.72 -18.25 -14.12
N SER A 81 3.93 -18.74 -13.84
CA SER A 81 4.94 -17.97 -13.12
C SER A 81 5.52 -16.78 -13.87
N THR A 82 5.07 -16.56 -15.10
CA THR A 82 5.41 -15.39 -15.92
C THR A 82 4.38 -14.27 -15.79
N GLN A 83 3.23 -14.51 -15.16
CA GLN A 83 2.19 -13.50 -14.95
C GLN A 83 2.62 -12.56 -13.83
N VAL A 84 2.73 -11.27 -14.13
CA VAL A 84 2.90 -10.22 -13.11
C VAL A 84 1.56 -10.01 -12.41
N CYS A 85 1.54 -10.21 -11.10
CA CYS A 85 0.35 -10.00 -10.27
C CYS A 85 0.39 -8.69 -9.49
N ARG A 86 1.60 -8.18 -9.20
CA ARG A 86 1.79 -6.82 -8.71
C ARG A 86 2.90 -6.13 -9.50
N PRO A 87 2.59 -5.07 -10.26
CA PRO A 87 3.61 -4.30 -10.95
C PRO A 87 4.46 -3.50 -9.96
N SER A 88 5.72 -3.27 -10.35
CA SER A 88 6.63 -2.37 -9.63
C SER A 88 6.13 -0.93 -9.67
N LYS A 89 6.09 -0.28 -8.51
CA LYS A 89 5.82 1.17 -8.36
C LYS A 89 7.01 2.00 -8.82
N ASP A 90 8.23 1.50 -8.61
CA ASP A 90 9.50 2.13 -8.99
C ASP A 90 10.57 1.05 -9.19
N ALA A 91 11.12 0.96 -10.40
CA ALA A 91 12.04 -0.12 -10.77
C ALA A 91 13.34 -0.19 -9.93
N LEU A 92 13.71 0.88 -9.21
CA LEU A 92 14.92 0.90 -8.38
C LEU A 92 14.65 0.52 -6.92
N CYS A 93 13.41 0.72 -6.47
CA CYS A 93 13.02 0.62 -5.07
C CYS A 93 11.91 -0.39 -4.79
N ASP A 94 11.27 -0.93 -5.83
CA ASP A 94 10.15 -1.84 -5.72
C ASP A 94 10.26 -2.95 -6.80
N THR A 95 10.14 -4.20 -6.38
CA THR A 95 10.26 -5.36 -7.28
C THR A 95 8.87 -5.72 -7.79
N ALA A 96 8.69 -6.05 -9.06
CA ALA A 96 7.40 -6.60 -9.50
C ALA A 96 7.28 -8.07 -9.06
N GLU A 97 6.16 -8.45 -8.47
CA GLU A 97 5.87 -9.85 -8.13
C GLU A 97 5.15 -10.56 -9.26
N THR A 98 5.55 -11.81 -9.44
CA THR A 98 4.97 -12.74 -10.40
C THR A 98 4.28 -13.86 -9.65
N CYS A 99 3.21 -14.40 -10.23
CA CYS A 99 2.52 -15.55 -9.70
C CYS A 99 3.49 -16.73 -9.53
N THR A 100 3.17 -17.68 -8.65
CA THR A 100 4.04 -18.84 -8.42
C THR A 100 3.83 -19.95 -9.45
N GLY A 101 2.73 -19.93 -10.22
CA GLY A 101 2.31 -21.05 -11.07
C GLY A 101 1.51 -22.13 -10.35
N ASN A 102 1.41 -22.08 -9.02
CA ASN A 102 0.83 -23.15 -8.20
C ASN A 102 -0.04 -22.65 -7.02
N SER A 103 -0.30 -21.34 -6.98
CA SER A 103 -1.14 -20.69 -5.98
C SER A 103 -1.88 -19.51 -6.62
N SER A 104 -3.05 -19.19 -6.08
CA SER A 104 -3.80 -17.96 -6.41
C SER A 104 -3.32 -16.77 -5.59
N THR A 105 -2.47 -16.94 -4.59
CA THR A 105 -1.93 -15.81 -3.82
C THR A 105 -0.77 -15.17 -4.57
N CYS A 106 -0.85 -13.86 -4.83
CA CYS A 106 0.33 -13.11 -5.27
C CYS A 106 1.36 -13.06 -4.13
N PRO A 107 2.66 -13.28 -4.38
CA PRO A 107 3.67 -13.18 -3.34
C PRO A 107 3.66 -11.81 -2.64
N THR A 108 4.15 -11.78 -1.40
CA THR A 108 4.25 -10.55 -0.60
C THR A 108 5.07 -9.47 -1.33
N ASP A 109 4.62 -8.21 -1.27
CA ASP A 109 5.30 -7.03 -1.82
C ASP A 109 6.74 -6.92 -1.27
N VAL A 110 7.73 -6.96 -2.15
CA VAL A 110 9.15 -6.82 -1.82
C VAL A 110 9.70 -5.47 -2.30
N VAL A 111 9.84 -4.56 -1.33
CA VAL A 111 10.51 -3.26 -1.52
C VAL A 111 11.97 -3.28 -1.10
N ALA A 112 12.77 -2.45 -1.75
CA ALA A 112 14.15 -2.21 -1.35
C ALA A 112 14.22 -1.54 0.04
N PRO A 113 15.31 -1.75 0.80
CA PRO A 113 15.46 -1.12 2.11
C PRO A 113 15.34 0.40 2.05
N ASN A 114 14.63 0.97 3.03
CA ASN A 114 14.56 2.42 3.20
C ASN A 114 15.98 3.00 3.36
N GLY A 115 16.27 4.08 2.64
CA GLY A 115 17.61 4.70 2.64
C GLY A 115 18.57 4.16 1.58
N LYS A 116 18.23 3.09 0.84
CA LYS A 116 19.04 2.64 -0.31
C LYS A 116 19.09 3.75 -1.36
N SER A 117 20.29 4.13 -1.80
CA SER A 117 20.46 5.08 -2.91
C SER A 117 19.77 4.57 -4.17
N CYS A 118 19.07 5.46 -4.85
CA CYS A 118 18.38 5.18 -6.11
C CYS A 118 18.48 6.42 -7.00
N GLY A 119 18.72 6.27 -8.30
CA GLY A 119 18.79 7.41 -9.23
C GLY A 119 19.91 8.41 -8.91
N SER A 120 19.66 9.69 -9.22
CA SER A 120 20.56 10.84 -9.02
C SER A 120 20.08 11.73 -7.86
N ASP A 121 20.79 12.82 -7.56
CA ASP A 121 20.36 13.87 -6.61
C ASP A 121 20.05 13.38 -5.18
N ASP A 122 20.87 12.45 -4.67
CA ASP A 122 20.77 11.87 -3.32
C ASP A 122 19.42 11.20 -3.00
N LEU A 123 18.62 10.88 -4.01
CA LEU A 123 17.36 10.16 -3.84
C LEU A 123 17.59 8.81 -3.18
N LYS A 124 16.71 8.47 -2.23
CA LYS A 124 16.73 7.22 -1.48
C LYS A 124 15.38 6.52 -1.60
N CYS A 125 15.41 5.20 -1.56
CA CYS A 125 14.20 4.41 -1.45
C CYS A 125 13.47 4.72 -0.13
N ALA A 126 12.18 4.96 -0.22
CA ALA A 126 11.26 5.04 0.90
C ALA A 126 9.95 4.35 0.51
N SER A 127 9.60 3.25 1.19
CA SER A 127 8.36 2.49 0.98
C SER A 127 8.11 2.13 -0.49
N GLY A 128 9.15 1.63 -1.17
CA GLY A 128 9.04 1.22 -2.57
C GLY A 128 9.15 2.36 -3.60
N GLN A 129 9.31 3.62 -3.20
CA GLN A 129 9.49 4.74 -4.12
C GLN A 129 10.89 5.33 -4.00
N CYS A 130 11.54 5.61 -5.13
CA CYS A 130 12.79 6.34 -5.12
C CYS A 130 12.50 7.82 -4.92
N THR A 131 12.71 8.42 -3.74
CA THR A 131 12.28 9.80 -3.47
C THR A 131 13.28 10.56 -2.58
N SER A 132 13.02 11.84 -2.34
CA SER A 132 13.69 12.63 -1.30
C SER A 132 12.69 13.56 -0.64
N ILE A 133 13.04 14.08 0.53
CA ILE A 133 12.24 15.12 1.21
C ILE A 133 11.98 16.30 0.27
N ALA A 134 13.03 16.79 -0.41
CA ALA A 134 12.92 17.88 -1.37
C ALA A 134 11.97 17.53 -2.54
N ARG A 135 12.04 16.31 -3.07
CA ARG A 135 11.15 15.86 -4.17
C ARG A 135 9.71 15.68 -3.70
N ALA A 136 9.51 15.18 -2.48
CA ALA A 136 8.19 15.07 -1.88
C ALA A 136 7.53 16.46 -1.75
N TYR A 137 8.24 17.47 -1.26
CA TYR A 137 7.73 18.84 -1.19
C TYR A 137 7.34 19.42 -2.57
N LYS A 138 8.12 19.12 -3.63
CA LYS A 138 7.77 19.53 -5.00
C LYS A 138 6.48 18.87 -5.49
N ASN A 139 6.24 17.60 -5.13
CA ASN A 139 5.06 16.86 -5.56
C ASN A 139 3.76 17.31 -4.85
N TYR A 140 3.84 17.82 -3.62
CA TYR A 140 2.66 18.29 -2.85
C TYR A 140 2.21 19.73 -3.16
N GLY A 141 2.88 20.42 -4.09
CA GLY A 141 2.35 21.67 -4.66
C GLY A 141 2.19 22.85 -3.68
N SER A 142 2.94 22.91 -2.56
CA SER A 142 2.95 24.13 -1.72
C SER A 142 4.20 24.28 -0.85
N LEU A 143 4.96 25.32 -1.23
CA LEU A 143 5.82 26.20 -0.43
C LEU A 143 7.15 25.68 0.18
N SER A 144 8.21 26.33 -0.33
CA SER A 144 9.57 26.50 0.18
C SER A 144 10.57 25.37 -0.04
N GLU A 145 11.63 25.72 -0.78
CA GLU A 145 12.92 25.03 -0.76
C GLU A 145 13.30 24.71 0.69
N PRO A 146 13.75 23.48 1.02
CA PRO A 146 14.09 23.09 2.38
C PRO A 146 15.13 24.03 3.02
N SER A 147 15.96 24.69 2.20
CA SER A 147 16.91 25.72 2.62
C SER A 147 16.28 26.93 3.31
N ILE A 148 15.06 27.35 2.92
CA ILE A 148 14.37 28.49 3.53
C ILE A 148 13.74 28.11 4.87
N VAL A 149 13.18 26.90 4.99
CA VAL A 149 12.59 26.40 6.24
C VAL A 149 13.67 26.11 7.27
N ILE A 150 14.76 25.44 6.88
CA ILE A 150 15.92 25.22 7.76
C ILE A 150 16.58 26.56 8.14
N GLY A 151 16.62 27.52 7.21
CA GLY A 151 17.10 28.88 7.50
C GLY A 151 16.22 29.61 8.54
N LEU A 152 14.90 29.55 8.40
CA LEU A 152 13.95 30.15 9.34
C LEU A 152 13.93 29.46 10.71
N ILE A 153 14.06 28.13 10.77
CA ILE A 153 14.20 27.38 12.02
C ILE A 153 15.50 27.78 12.74
N ASN A 154 16.62 27.86 12.02
CA ASN A 154 17.89 28.33 12.60
C ASN A 154 17.86 29.81 13.04
N ILE A 155 17.05 30.65 12.38
CA ILE A 155 16.82 32.04 12.80
C ILE A 155 15.95 32.08 14.07
N LEU A 156 14.92 31.23 14.18
CA LEU A 156 14.05 31.14 15.36
C LEU A 156 14.79 30.55 16.58
N ASP A 157 15.64 29.54 16.40
CA ASP A 157 16.50 28.99 17.45
C ASP A 157 17.54 30.00 17.96
N ARG A 158 17.99 30.92 17.09
CA ARG A 158 18.86 32.04 17.51
C ARG A 158 18.10 33.19 18.17
N ALA A 159 16.82 33.36 17.87
CA ALA A 159 15.97 34.40 18.44
C ALA A 159 15.37 34.03 19.80
N MET A 160 15.40 32.75 20.18
CA MET A 160 14.91 32.24 21.47
C MET A 160 15.99 31.40 22.17
N PRO A 161 17.10 32.00 22.65
CA PRO A 161 18.02 31.31 23.53
C PRO A 161 17.33 31.05 24.87
N ASN A 162 16.76 29.87 25.03
CA ASN A 162 16.61 29.17 26.31
C ASN A 162 16.12 30.04 27.49
N ASP A 163 14.88 30.53 27.47
CA ASP A 163 14.22 30.96 28.71
C ASP A 163 13.00 30.09 28.99
N TRP A 164 13.29 28.85 29.40
CA TRP A 164 12.32 27.87 29.90
C TRP A 164 11.69 28.29 31.24
N SER A 165 11.99 29.49 31.77
CA SER A 165 11.56 29.95 33.09
C SER A 165 10.11 30.46 33.14
N VAL A 166 9.46 30.71 32.00
CA VAL A 166 8.15 31.43 31.95
C VAL A 166 6.94 30.49 31.79
N ILE A 167 7.13 29.21 31.48
CA ILE A 167 6.02 28.26 31.32
C ILE A 167 6.12 27.22 32.43
N GLY A 168 5.29 27.37 33.46
CA GLY A 168 5.19 26.47 34.61
C GLY A 168 4.63 25.07 34.27
N ALA A 169 5.26 24.37 33.33
CA ALA A 169 4.92 22.99 32.99
C ALA A 169 5.77 22.04 33.85
N GLN A 170 5.13 21.39 34.82
CA GLN A 170 5.72 20.39 35.69
C GLN A 170 6.33 19.23 34.87
N LYS A 171 7.58 18.90 35.18
CA LYS A 171 8.31 17.76 34.62
C LYS A 171 7.67 16.44 35.06
N GLY A 172 7.44 15.53 34.11
CA GLY A 172 7.52 14.10 34.39
C GLY A 172 6.65 13.20 33.53
N VAL A 173 7.23 12.56 32.51
CA VAL A 173 7.03 11.14 32.17
C VAL A 173 8.33 10.63 31.51
N PRO A 174 8.84 9.41 31.82
CA PRO A 174 10.18 8.96 31.43
C PRO A 174 10.25 8.44 29.99
N GLN A 175 11.40 8.60 29.35
CA GLN A 175 11.73 8.00 28.06
C GLN A 175 12.01 6.50 28.22
N PRO A 176 11.47 5.60 27.37
CA PRO A 176 12.01 4.27 27.24
C PRO A 176 13.34 4.34 26.49
N GLN A 177 14.34 3.72 27.11
CA GLN A 177 15.71 3.63 26.64
C GLN A 177 15.79 3.05 25.23
N ARG A 178 16.56 3.72 24.37
CA ARG A 178 17.20 3.14 23.21
C ARG A 178 18.59 3.75 23.05
#